data_AF-A0A1W5ZWS1-F1
#
_entry.id   AF-A0A1W5ZWS1-F1
#
_cell.length_a   1.000
_cell.length_b   1.000
_cell.length_c   1.000
_cell.angle_alpha   90.00
_cell.angle_beta   90.00
_cell.angle_gamma   90.00
#
_symmetry.space_group_name_H-M   'P 1'
#
loop_
_entity.id
_entity.type
_entity.pdbx_description
1 polymer ?
#
loop_
_entity_poly.entity_id
_entity_poly.type
_entity_poly.pdbx_seq_one_letter_code
_entity_poly.pdbx_strand_id
1 'polypeptide(L)'
;MAVAELNSYEILLHQPLKTNQIMKMYKCISKHGCDIYLHQDHLIADGGHLPKLLSFFLFVDLREPILMIVDGDNVGAAFEEIHNCWEENIISTTCRRKYSGSMVNSSTSILV
;
A
#
# COMPACT_ATOMS: atom_id res chain seq x y z
N MET A 1 -9.33 -6.30 20.54
CA MET A 1 -8.24 -5.38 20.14
C MET A 1 -7.72 -5.93 18.83
N ALA A 2 -7.77 -5.16 17.75
CA ALA A 2 -7.14 -5.57 16.50
C ALA A 2 -5.63 -5.68 16.72
N VAL A 3 -4.99 -6.63 16.04
CA VAL A 3 -3.54 -6.81 16.12
C VAL A 3 -2.96 -5.97 14.99
N ALA A 4 -2.06 -5.03 15.31
CA ALA A 4 -1.36 -4.27 14.30
C ALA A 4 -0.61 -5.24 13.37
N GLU A 5 -0.83 -5.07 12.07
CA GLU A 5 -0.22 -5.84 10.99
C GLU A 5 0.59 -4.91 10.08
N LEU A 6 1.61 -5.48 9.44
CA LEU A 6 2.38 -4.84 8.38
C LEU A 6 2.47 -5.80 7.20
N ASN A 7 1.79 -5.45 6.11
CA ASN A 7 1.82 -6.26 4.88
C ASN A 7 2.47 -5.47 3.75
N SER A 8 3.23 -6.18 2.91
CA SER A 8 3.85 -5.61 1.72
C SER A 8 3.45 -6.37 0.46
N TYR A 9 3.16 -5.61 -0.59
CA TYR A 9 2.62 -6.10 -1.85
C TYR A 9 3.42 -5.49 -3.01
N GLU A 10 3.77 -6.30 -3.99
CA GLU A 10 4.21 -5.84 -5.30
C GLU A 10 3.00 -5.83 -6.25
N ILE A 11 2.76 -4.69 -6.88
CA ILE A 11 1.61 -4.47 -7.77
C ILE A 11 2.13 -3.99 -9.11
N LEU A 12 1.87 -4.73 -10.17
CA LEU A 12 2.17 -4.31 -11.54
C LEU A 12 0.91 -3.80 -12.21
N LEU A 13 0.97 -2.60 -12.79
CA LEU A 13 -0.13 -1.97 -13.51
C LEU A 13 0.09 -2.04 -15.02
N HIS A 14 -0.96 -2.24 -15.83
CA HIS A 14 -0.85 -2.11 -17.30
C HIS A 14 -1.27 -0.72 -17.81
N GLN A 15 -1.95 0.05 -16.97
CA GLN A 15 -2.43 1.39 -17.32
C GLN A 15 -2.42 2.31 -16.09
N PRO A 16 -2.22 3.63 -16.26
CA PRO A 16 -2.22 4.57 -15.15
C PRO A 16 -3.55 4.57 -14.40
N LEU A 17 -3.50 4.83 -13.09
CA LEU A 17 -4.71 5.02 -12.30
C LEU A 17 -5.39 6.35 -12.65
N LYS A 18 -6.72 6.32 -12.70
CA LYS A 18 -7.54 7.54 -12.79
C LYS A 18 -7.49 8.28 -11.45
N THR A 19 -7.62 9.61 -11.48
CA THR A 19 -7.63 10.45 -10.27
C THR A 19 -8.64 9.96 -9.23
N ASN A 20 -9.84 9.53 -9.65
CA ASN A 20 -10.85 9.02 -8.73
C ASN A 20 -10.42 7.73 -8.00
N GLN A 21 -9.61 6.87 -8.61
CA GLN A 21 -9.05 5.66 -7.98
C GLN A 21 -7.99 6.03 -6.93
N ILE A 22 -7.15 7.01 -7.24
CA ILE A 22 -6.16 7.56 -6.29
C ILE A 22 -6.89 8.22 -5.09
N MET A 23 -7.96 8.97 -5.35
CA MET A 23 -8.77 9.59 -4.30
C MET A 23 -9.50 8.56 -3.42
N LYS A 24 -9.91 7.42 -3.97
CA LYS A 24 -10.50 6.32 -3.20
C LYS A 24 -9.47 5.68 -2.27
N MET A 25 -8.25 5.44 -2.75
CA MET A 25 -7.14 5.00 -1.90
C MET A 25 -6.89 5.99 -0.75
N TYR A 26 -6.78 7.29 -1.05
CA TYR A 26 -6.57 8.32 -0.03
C TYR A 26 -7.66 8.29 1.07
N LYS A 27 -8.92 8.09 0.70
CA LYS A 27 -10.02 7.98 1.66
C LYS A 27 -10.00 6.66 2.44
N CYS A 28 -9.56 5.57 1.80
CA CYS A 28 -9.43 4.23 2.39
C CYS A 28 -8.55 4.26 3.65
N ILE A 29 -7.42 4.98 3.59
CA ILE A 29 -6.45 5.16 4.68
C ILE A 29 -7.14 5.65 5.96
N SER A 30 -7.85 6.78 5.86
CA SER A 30 -8.60 7.35 6.99
C SER A 30 -9.73 6.46 7.52
N LYS A 31 -10.35 5.65 6.65
CA LYS A 31 -11.47 4.76 7.00
C LYS A 31 -11.03 3.55 7.80
N HIS A 32 -9.88 2.97 7.47
CA HIS A 32 -9.41 1.73 8.09
C HIS A 32 -8.42 1.93 9.23
N GLY A 33 -7.99 3.18 9.47
CA GLY A 33 -6.99 3.49 10.49
C GLY A 33 -5.64 2.85 10.17
N CYS A 34 -5.27 2.84 8.89
CA CYS A 34 -4.01 2.32 8.40
C CYS A 34 -3.19 3.43 7.74
N ASP A 35 -1.88 3.25 7.72
CA ASP A 35 -0.96 4.03 6.90
C ASP A 35 -0.58 3.23 5.66
N ILE A 36 -0.38 3.92 4.54
CA ILE A 36 0.05 3.30 3.30
C ILE A 36 1.24 4.04 2.73
N TYR A 37 2.27 3.29 2.38
CA TYR A 37 3.47 3.79 1.76
C TYR A 37 3.64 3.13 0.39
N LEU A 38 3.98 3.95 -0.62
CA LEU A 38 4.26 3.50 -1.97
C LEU A 38 5.72 3.79 -2.31
N HIS A 39 6.35 2.86 -3.01
CA HIS A 39 7.71 2.98 -3.48
C HIS A 39 7.86 2.36 -4.86
N GLN A 40 8.55 3.06 -5.77
CA GLN A 40 9.02 2.51 -7.04
C GLN A 40 10.30 3.24 -7.45
N ASP A 41 11.43 2.53 -7.47
CA ASP A 41 12.77 3.10 -7.71
C ASP A 41 13.05 4.34 -6.82
N HIS A 42 13.08 5.55 -7.39
CA HIS A 42 13.30 6.79 -6.65
C HIS A 42 12.01 7.49 -6.19
N LEU A 43 10.84 6.97 -6.58
CA LEU A 43 9.54 7.52 -6.21
C LEU A 43 9.09 6.96 -4.87
N ILE A 44 8.74 7.84 -3.93
CA ILE A 44 8.17 7.47 -2.63
C ILE A 44 6.95 8.35 -2.38
N ALA A 45 5.86 7.74 -1.95
CA ALA A 45 4.68 8.46 -1.48
C ALA A 45 4.17 7.92 -0.15
N ASP A 46 3.80 8.88 0.70
CA ASP A 46 2.94 8.67 1.84
C ASP A 46 1.49 8.81 1.35
N GLY A 47 0.71 7.74 1.49
CA GLY A 47 -0.68 7.67 1.10
C GLY A 47 -1.57 8.65 1.86
N GLY A 48 -1.21 9.03 3.08
CA GLY A 48 -1.90 10.06 3.86
C GLY A 48 -1.62 11.48 3.38
N HIS A 49 -0.68 11.66 2.44
CA HIS A 49 -0.31 12.96 1.90
C HIS A 49 -0.70 13.09 0.42
N LEU A 50 -1.94 13.53 0.16
CA LEU A 50 -2.53 13.55 -1.19
C LEU A 50 -1.64 14.16 -2.30
N PRO A 51 -0.98 15.32 -2.13
CA PRO A 51 -0.07 15.83 -3.16
C PRO A 51 1.07 14.87 -3.54
N LYS A 52 1.68 14.19 -2.57
CA LYS A 52 2.76 13.22 -2.81
C LYS A 52 2.21 11.99 -3.53
N LEU A 53 1.03 11.52 -3.12
CA LEU A 53 0.34 10.41 -3.75
C LEU A 53 0.01 10.69 -5.23
N LEU A 54 -0.51 11.88 -5.52
CA LEU A 54 -0.78 12.31 -6.90
C LEU A 54 0.52 12.42 -7.72
N SER A 55 1.58 13.02 -7.16
CA SER A 55 2.88 13.10 -7.82
C SER A 55 3.47 11.72 -8.10
N PHE A 56 3.34 10.77 -7.18
CA PHE A 56 3.80 9.40 -7.38
C PHE A 56 3.14 8.76 -8.60
N PHE A 57 1.81 8.78 -8.68
CA PHE A 57 1.10 8.18 -9.82
C PHE A 57 1.24 8.96 -11.14
N LEU A 58 1.71 10.20 -11.11
CA LEU A 58 2.05 10.96 -12.31
C LEU A 58 3.36 10.45 -12.96
N PHE A 59 4.31 9.98 -12.16
CA PHE A 59 5.64 9.59 -12.60
C PHE A 59 5.91 8.08 -12.58
N VAL A 60 4.92 7.28 -12.16
CA VAL A 60 5.03 5.82 -12.07
C VAL A 60 5.38 5.20 -13.44
N ASP A 61 6.36 4.30 -13.47
CA ASP A 61 6.68 3.47 -14.63
C ASP A 61 5.80 2.22 -14.61
N LEU A 62 4.98 2.04 -15.64
CA LEU A 62 4.06 0.89 -15.76
C LEU A 62 4.78 -0.42 -16.09
N ARG A 63 6.08 -0.38 -16.41
CA ARG A 63 6.88 -1.57 -16.71
C ARG A 63 7.47 -2.20 -15.45
N GLU A 64 7.47 -1.46 -14.34
CA GLU A 64 8.06 -1.86 -13.08
C GLU A 64 6.98 -2.01 -12.01
N PRO A 65 7.12 -2.94 -11.05
CA PRO A 65 6.15 -3.10 -9.97
C PRO A 65 6.23 -1.94 -8.97
N ILE A 66 5.08 -1.55 -8.44
CA ILE A 66 4.96 -0.67 -7.28
C ILE A 66 5.05 -1.54 -6.02
N LEU A 67 5.93 -1.16 -5.10
CA LEU A 67 5.92 -1.70 -3.74
C LEU A 67 4.93 -0.89 -2.90
N MET A 68 3.87 -1.54 -2.43
CA MET A 68 2.93 -0.99 -1.46
C MET A 68 3.16 -1.64 -0.10
N ILE A 69 3.24 -0.81 0.93
CA ILE A 69 3.32 -1.23 2.33
C ILE A 69 2.09 -0.68 3.03
N VAL A 70 1.37 -1.54 3.74
CA VAL A 70 0.16 -1.19 4.50
C VAL A 70 0.39 -1.59 5.94
N ASP A 71 0.26 -0.62 6.85
CA ASP A 71 0.54 -0.75 8.29
C ASP A 71 -0.70 -0.34 9.10
N GLY A 72 -1.08 -1.12 10.11
CA GLY A 72 -2.17 -0.79 11.04
C GLY A 72 -3.08 -1.95 11.41
N ASP A 73 -4.30 -1.64 11.85
CA ASP A 73 -5.20 -2.62 12.48
C ASP A 73 -6.04 -3.45 11.50
N ASN A 74 -6.34 -2.90 10.33
CA ASN A 74 -7.26 -3.49 9.34
C ASN A 74 -6.61 -3.66 7.97
N VAL A 75 -5.33 -4.04 7.94
CA VAL A 75 -4.49 -4.08 6.75
C VAL A 75 -5.11 -4.89 5.61
N GLY A 76 -5.60 -6.10 5.90
CA GLY A 76 -6.21 -6.96 4.89
C GLY A 76 -7.42 -6.31 4.18
N ALA A 77 -8.33 -5.71 4.97
CA ALA A 77 -9.53 -5.06 4.45
C ALA A 77 -9.19 -3.78 3.67
N ALA A 78 -8.22 -2.99 4.16
CA ALA A 78 -7.74 -1.81 3.46
C ALA A 78 -7.12 -2.16 2.10
N PHE A 79 -6.27 -3.19 2.08
CA PHE A 79 -5.66 -3.68 0.86
C PHE A 79 -6.71 -4.20 -0.14
N GLU A 80 -7.67 -5.00 0.31
CA GLU A 80 -8.73 -5.54 -0.54
C GLU A 80 -9.58 -4.42 -1.17
N GLU A 81 -9.96 -3.40 -0.40
CA GLU A 81 -10.72 -2.25 -0.92
C GLU A 81 -9.94 -1.47 -1.98
N ILE A 82 -8.62 -1.30 -1.79
CA ILE A 82 -7.75 -0.65 -2.77
C ILE A 82 -7.58 -1.53 -4.02
N HIS A 83 -7.33 -2.82 -3.83
CA HIS A 83 -7.17 -3.77 -4.91
C HIS A 83 -8.41 -3.81 -5.81
N ASN A 84 -9.61 -3.90 -5.22
CA ASN A 84 -10.87 -3.87 -5.95
C ASN A 84 -11.09 -2.54 -6.68
N CYS A 85 -10.62 -1.42 -6.12
CA CYS A 85 -10.67 -0.13 -6.79
C CYS A 85 -9.76 -0.07 -8.03
N TRP A 86 -8.70 -0.88 -8.07
CA TRP A 86 -7.66 -0.87 -9.10
C TRP A 86 -7.72 -2.09 -10.02
N GLU A 87 -8.69 -2.98 -9.84
CA GLU A 87 -8.78 -4.29 -10.51
C GLU A 87 -8.59 -4.17 -12.04
N GLU A 88 -9.24 -3.20 -12.67
CA GLU A 88 -9.13 -2.96 -14.12
C GLU A 88 -7.73 -2.53 -14.58
N ASN A 89 -6.86 -2.06 -13.68
CA ASN A 89 -5.53 -1.52 -13.96
C ASN A 89 -4.41 -2.51 -13.61
N ILE A 90 -4.69 -3.51 -12.77
CA ILE A 90 -3.70 -4.44 -12.24
C ILE A 90 -3.45 -5.57 -13.25
N ILE A 91 -2.17 -5.84 -13.53
CA ILE A 91 -1.72 -7.06 -14.20
C ILE A 91 -1.54 -8.18 -13.19
N SER A 92 -0.82 -7.89 -12.10
CA SER A 92 -0.50 -8.86 -11.08
C SER A 92 -0.28 -8.19 -9.72
N THR A 93 -0.58 -8.95 -8.68
CA THR A 93 -0.33 -8.60 -7.30
C THR A 93 0.37 -9.77 -6.62
N THR A 94 1.51 -9.52 -5.98
CA THR A 94 2.23 -10.52 -5.18
C THR A 94 2.38 -10.03 -3.74
N CYS A 95 1.85 -10.78 -2.78
CA CYS A 95 2.10 -10.53 -1.36
C CYS A 95 3.51 -11.01 -1.02
N ARG A 96 4.39 -10.10 -0.61
CA ARG A 96 5.79 -10.42 -0.28
C ARG A 96 5.96 -10.86 1.16
N ARG A 97 5.39 -10.09 2.09
CA ARG A 97 5.54 -10.31 3.53
C ARG A 97 4.28 -9.87 4.26
N LYS A 98 3.96 -10.62 5.30
CA LYS A 98 2.95 -10.27 6.29
C LYS A 98 3.56 -10.41 7.67
N TYR A 99 3.46 -9.38 8.48
CA TYR A 99 3.89 -9.40 9.86
C TYR A 99 2.69 -9.08 10.73
N SER A 100 2.42 -9.93 11.71
CA SER A 100 1.53 -9.57 12.81
C SER A 100 2.37 -9.12 14.00
N GLY A 101 1.83 -8.25 14.85
CA GLY A 101 2.52 -7.79 16.06
C GLY A 101 3.05 -8.92 16.97
N SER A 102 2.46 -10.13 16.91
CA SER A 102 2.95 -11.31 17.63
C SER A 102 4.22 -11.94 17.03
N MET A 103 4.52 -11.72 15.74
CA MET A 103 5.72 -12.21 15.05
C MET A 103 6.92 -11.28 15.19
N VAL A 104 6.69 -9.98 15.42
CA VAL A 104 7.77 -8.98 15.59
C VAL A 104 8.57 -9.26 16.87
N ASN A 105 7.89 -9.62 17.96
CA ASN A 105 8.50 -9.89 19.27
C ASN A 105 9.48 -11.09 19.29
N SER A 106 9.43 -12.00 18.30
CA SER A 106 10.33 -13.16 18.24
C SER A 106 11.53 -12.96 17.32
N SER A 107 11.57 -11.88 16.53
CA SER A 107 12.53 -11.73 15.42
C SER A 107 13.33 -10.42 15.45
N THR A 108 13.04 -9.48 16.35
CA THR A 108 13.79 -8.23 16.47
C THR A 108 14.92 -8.36 17.48
N SER A 109 16.17 -8.38 17.00
CA SER A 109 17.38 -8.18 17.81
C SER A 109 17.59 -6.72 18.26
N ILE A 110 16.68 -5.82 17.88
CA ILE A 110 16.68 -4.43 18.33
C ILE A 110 15.73 -4.33 19.51
N LEU A 111 16.30 -4.43 20.70
CA LEU A 111 15.66 -3.98 21.94
C LEU A 111 15.73 -2.45 21.94
N VAL A 112 14.56 -1.79 22.01
CA VAL A 112 14.48 -0.36 22.34
C VAL A 112 14.43 -0.21 23.85
#